data_AF-A0A962LZG5-F1
#
_entry.id   AF-A0A962LZG5-F1
#
_cell.length_a   1.000
_cell.length_b   1.000
_cell.length_c   1.000
_cell.angle_alpha   90.00
_cell.angle_beta   90.00
_cell.angle_gamma   90.00
#
_symmetry.space_group_name_H-M   'P 1'
#
loop_
_entity.id
_entity.type
_entity.pdbx_description
1 polymer ?
#
loop_
_entity_poly.entity_id
_entity_poly.type
_entity_poly.pdbx_seq_one_letter_code
_entity_poly.pdbx_strand_id
1 'polypeptide(L)'
;PGFRGESAFYTWLYRIAINTAKNYLVSRSRRPPGSDVDVEDAEYYDGGTVLHEIESPENALFGEELKAVVERAIKGLPEDLRTAVTLREFDGLSYEDIAGIMDCPVGTVRSRIFRAREAIDGQVREQLDGNF
;
A
#
# COMPACT_ATOMS: atom_id res chain seq x y z
N PRO A 1 -19.19 9.14 8.45
CA PRO A 1 -18.29 10.24 8.88
C PRO A 1 -17.77 11.02 7.65
N GLY A 2 -17.97 12.33 7.58
CA GLY A 2 -17.43 13.17 6.50
C GLY A 2 -15.99 13.61 6.78
N PHE A 3 -15.22 13.92 5.74
CA PHE A 3 -13.88 14.50 5.87
C PHE A 3 -13.97 15.99 6.21
N ARG A 4 -13.38 16.41 7.34
CA ARG A 4 -13.43 17.80 7.84
C ARG A 4 -12.12 18.58 7.67
N GLY A 5 -11.09 18.00 7.05
CA GLY A 5 -9.80 18.67 6.82
C GLY A 5 -8.89 18.81 8.05
N GLU A 6 -9.31 18.34 9.23
CA GLU A 6 -8.52 18.38 10.47
C GLU A 6 -7.36 17.37 10.52
N SER A 7 -7.26 16.49 9.53
CA SER A 7 -6.17 15.51 9.36
C SER A 7 -5.83 15.34 7.88
N ALA A 8 -4.64 14.85 7.55
CA ALA A 8 -4.31 14.46 6.18
C ALA A 8 -5.35 13.45 5.64
N PHE A 9 -5.68 13.54 4.34
CA PHE A 9 -6.67 12.68 3.69
C PHE A 9 -6.34 11.19 3.89
N TYR A 10 -5.05 10.84 3.79
CA TYR A 10 -4.57 9.48 4.02
C TYR A 10 -4.89 8.98 5.44
N THR A 11 -4.66 9.80 6.48
CA THR A 11 -4.98 9.45 7.87
C THR A 11 -6.47 9.25 8.09
N TRP A 12 -7.31 10.06 7.44
CA TRP A 12 -8.76 9.92 7.51
C TRP A 12 -9.25 8.64 6.79
N LEU A 13 -8.73 8.37 5.59
CA LEU A 13 -9.07 7.18 4.82
C LEU A 13 -8.62 5.89 5.51
N TYR A 14 -7.40 5.88 6.07
CA TYR A 14 -6.87 4.76 6.85
C TYR A 14 -7.75 4.45 8.08
N ARG A 15 -8.26 5.48 8.78
CA ARG A 15 -9.22 5.31 9.88
C ARG A 15 -10.55 4.71 9.40
N ILE A 16 -11.06 5.13 8.24
CA ILE A 16 -12.28 4.54 7.67
C ILE A 16 -12.05 3.05 7.34
N ALA A 17 -10.94 2.72 6.67
CA ALA A 17 -10.60 1.34 6.32
C ALA A 17 -10.51 0.44 7.56
N ILE A 18 -9.77 0.86 8.59
CA ILE A 18 -9.64 0.11 9.85
C ILE A 18 -10.98 -0.06 10.55
N ASN A 19 -11.78 1.01 10.67
CA ASN A 19 -13.06 0.92 11.38
C ASN A 19 -14.06 0.06 10.61
N THR A 20 -14.00 0.07 9.28
CA THR A 20 -14.83 -0.79 8.43
C THR A 20 -14.45 -2.26 8.60
N ALA A 21 -13.15 -2.58 8.56
CA ALA A 21 -12.65 -3.93 8.79
C ALA A 21 -13.02 -4.44 10.20
N LYS A 22 -12.84 -3.61 11.24
CA LYS A 22 -13.23 -3.96 12.62
C LYS A 22 -14.73 -4.25 12.74
N ASN A 23 -15.58 -3.39 12.16
CA ASN A 23 -17.03 -3.59 12.20
C ASN A 23 -17.45 -4.88 11.46
N TYR A 24 -16.81 -5.17 10.33
CA TYR A 24 -17.03 -6.41 9.59
C TYR A 24 -16.68 -7.65 10.43
N LEU A 25 -15.53 -7.67 11.09
CA LEU A 25 -15.12 -8.78 11.95
C LEU A 25 -16.02 -8.97 13.19
N VAL A 26 -16.41 -7.86 13.84
CA VAL A 26 -17.32 -7.88 15.01
C VAL A 26 -18.71 -8.38 14.63
N SER A 27 -19.22 -7.98 13.46
CA SER A 27 -20.52 -8.46 12.95
C SER A 27 -20.47 -9.93 12.53
N ARG A 28 -19.36 -10.41 11.96
CA ARG A 28 -19.13 -11.84 11.64
C ARG A 28 -19.11 -12.70 12.91
N SER A 29 -18.50 -12.22 14.00
CA SER A 29 -18.41 -12.93 15.29
C SER A 29 -19.73 -12.99 16.08
N ARG A 30 -20.74 -12.17 15.72
CA ARG A 30 -22.05 -12.12 16.39
C ARG A 30 -23.12 -13.02 15.75
N ARG A 31 -22.76 -13.84 14.76
CA ARG A 31 -23.69 -14.81 14.15
C ARG A 31 -24.06 -15.91 15.18
N PRO A 32 -25.35 -16.31 15.30
CA PRO A 32 -25.78 -17.31 16.28
C PRO A 32 -25.14 -18.69 16.06
N PRO A 33 -24.86 -19.46 17.12
CA PRO A 33 -24.40 -20.83 17.03
C PRO A 33 -25.57 -21.71 16.56
N GLY A 34 -25.48 -22.21 15.33
CA GLY A 34 -26.56 -22.96 14.68
C GLY A 34 -26.37 -23.16 13.17
N SER A 35 -25.35 -22.57 12.56
CA SER A 35 -24.81 -23.06 11.30
C SER A 35 -23.70 -24.05 11.60
N ASP A 36 -24.05 -25.33 11.70
CA ASP A 36 -23.14 -26.46 11.91
C ASP A 36 -21.97 -26.41 10.93
N VAL A 37 -20.75 -26.36 11.46
CA VAL A 37 -19.55 -26.92 10.82
C VAL A 37 -18.76 -27.59 11.95
N ASP A 38 -18.38 -28.84 11.71
CA ASP A 38 -17.85 -29.81 12.66
C ASP A 38 -16.70 -29.29 13.54
N VAL A 39 -16.69 -29.79 14.79
CA VAL A 39 -15.76 -29.45 15.87
C VAL A 39 -14.33 -29.93 15.62
N GLU A 40 -14.03 -30.50 14.44
CA GLU A 40 -12.67 -30.86 14.02
C GLU A 40 -11.84 -29.66 13.48
N ASP A 41 -12.48 -28.53 13.15
CA ASP A 41 -11.79 -27.31 12.66
C ASP A 41 -11.24 -26.37 13.76
N ALA A 42 -11.43 -26.72 15.03
CA ALA A 42 -11.12 -25.84 16.16
C ALA A 42 -9.61 -25.61 16.40
N GLU A 43 -8.73 -26.45 15.84
CA GLU A 43 -7.28 -26.25 15.90
C GLU A 43 -6.72 -25.35 14.77
N TYR A 44 -7.55 -24.96 13.79
CA TYR A 44 -7.15 -24.12 12.65
C TYR A 44 -7.51 -22.62 12.82
N TYR A 45 -8.05 -22.25 13.99
CA TYR A 45 -8.53 -20.89 14.29
C TYR A 45 -7.55 -20.07 15.14
N ASP A 46 -6.25 -20.29 14.98
CA ASP A 46 -5.23 -19.28 15.29
C ASP A 46 -5.17 -18.28 14.12
N GLY A 47 -4.84 -17.02 14.39
CA GLY A 47 -5.11 -15.84 13.53
C GLY A 47 -4.53 -15.81 12.10
N GLY A 48 -3.99 -16.92 11.60
CA GLY A 48 -3.45 -17.09 10.26
C GLY A 48 -4.48 -17.34 9.16
N THR A 49 -5.63 -17.98 9.43
CA THR A 49 -6.58 -18.41 8.38
C THR A 49 -7.27 -17.26 7.65
N VAL A 50 -7.54 -16.13 8.31
CA VAL A 50 -8.18 -14.96 7.66
C VAL A 50 -7.18 -14.18 6.80
N LEU A 51 -5.89 -14.19 7.15
CA LEU A 51 -4.83 -13.70 6.24
C LEU A 51 -4.67 -14.67 5.06
N HIS A 52 -4.77 -15.98 5.30
CA HIS A 52 -4.65 -17.01 4.27
C HIS A 52 -5.82 -17.04 3.27
N GLU A 53 -7.03 -16.61 3.65
CA GLU A 53 -8.17 -16.44 2.73
C GLU A 53 -8.02 -15.18 1.83
N ILE A 54 -7.27 -14.16 2.26
CA ILE A 54 -6.99 -12.95 1.46
C ILE A 54 -5.73 -13.16 0.59
N GLU A 55 -4.76 -13.91 1.10
CA GLU A 55 -3.61 -14.46 0.38
C GLU A 55 -3.97 -15.80 -0.29
N SER A 56 -4.90 -15.77 -1.25
CA SER A 56 -4.91 -16.84 -2.26
C SER A 56 -3.49 -16.94 -2.85
N PRO A 57 -2.95 -18.14 -3.13
CA PRO A 57 -1.62 -18.28 -3.74
C PRO A 57 -1.44 -17.41 -5.00
N GLU A 58 -2.53 -17.17 -5.73
CA GLU A 58 -2.57 -16.27 -6.89
C GLU A 58 -2.39 -14.79 -6.50
N ASN A 59 -3.02 -14.33 -5.41
CA ASN A 59 -2.90 -12.96 -4.90
C ASN A 59 -1.52 -12.71 -4.29
N ALA A 60 -0.95 -13.70 -3.61
CA ALA A 60 0.40 -13.64 -3.08
C ALA A 60 1.43 -13.52 -4.20
N LEU A 61 1.32 -14.39 -5.22
CA LEU A 61 2.17 -14.34 -6.42
C LEU A 61 2.03 -13.01 -7.16
N PHE A 62 0.81 -12.53 -7.36
CA PHE A 62 0.56 -11.24 -7.98
C PHE A 62 1.16 -10.08 -7.18
N GLY A 63 1.09 -10.14 -5.85
CA GLY A 63 1.74 -9.16 -4.97
C GLY A 63 3.26 -9.15 -5.11
N GLU A 64 3.89 -10.32 -5.20
CA GLU A 64 5.33 -10.46 -5.45
C GLU A 64 5.74 -9.92 -6.83
N GLU A 65 4.97 -10.23 -7.87
CA GLU A 65 5.18 -9.72 -9.22
C GLU A 65 5.06 -8.20 -9.28
N LEU A 66 4.00 -7.64 -8.69
CA LEU A 66 3.79 -6.20 -8.63
C LEU A 66 4.93 -5.50 -7.87
N LYS A 67 5.37 -6.09 -6.75
CA LYS A 67 6.53 -5.58 -6.01
C LYS A 67 7.79 -5.60 -6.88
N ALA A 68 8.05 -6.68 -7.60
CA ALA A 68 9.20 -6.78 -8.49
C ALA A 68 9.16 -5.74 -9.62
N VAL A 69 7.97 -5.43 -10.15
CA VAL A 69 7.76 -4.36 -11.15
C VAL A 69 8.09 -2.99 -10.54
N VAL A 70 7.57 -2.68 -9.35
CA VAL A 70 7.87 -1.40 -8.66
C VAL A 70 9.36 -1.26 -8.39
N GLU A 71 10.03 -2.30 -7.90
CA GLU A 71 11.47 -2.28 -7.65
C GLU A 71 12.28 -2.06 -8.94
N ARG A 72 11.87 -2.71 -10.04
CA ARG A 72 12.49 -2.52 -11.35
C ARG A 72 12.29 -1.11 -11.87
N ALA A 73 11.08 -0.56 -11.71
CA ALA A 73 10.76 0.80 -12.10
C ALA A 73 11.65 1.81 -11.37
N ILE A 74 11.77 1.69 -10.05
CA ILE A 74 12.65 2.54 -9.22
C ILE A 74 14.11 2.40 -9.66
N LYS A 75 14.60 1.18 -9.89
CA LYS A 75 15.97 0.91 -10.38
C LYS A 75 16.22 1.40 -11.80
N GLY A 76 15.17 1.61 -12.59
CA GLY A 76 15.24 2.18 -13.94
C GLY A 76 15.26 3.71 -13.98
N LEU A 77 14.92 4.38 -12.88
CA LEU A 77 14.90 5.84 -12.82
C LEU A 77 16.31 6.43 -12.92
N PRO A 78 16.47 7.61 -13.55
CA PRO A 78 17.66 8.43 -13.39
C PRO A 78 17.99 8.66 -11.90
N GLU A 79 19.28 8.76 -11.59
CA GLU A 79 19.78 8.77 -10.21
C GLU A 79 19.16 9.90 -9.36
N ASP A 80 18.96 11.07 -9.96
CA ASP A 80 18.39 12.22 -9.27
C ASP A 80 16.88 12.05 -8.96
N LEU A 81 16.13 11.40 -9.84
CA LEU A 81 14.73 11.04 -9.60
C LEU A 81 14.62 9.96 -8.53
N ARG A 82 15.47 8.93 -8.63
CA ARG A 82 15.54 7.81 -7.69
C ARG A 82 15.87 8.30 -6.28
N THR A 83 16.92 9.10 -6.15
CA THR A 83 17.34 9.66 -4.86
C THR A 83 16.21 10.48 -4.23
N ALA A 84 15.57 11.37 -5.00
CA ALA A 84 14.50 12.22 -4.49
C ALA A 84 13.28 11.41 -4.02
N VAL A 85 12.86 10.38 -4.76
CA VAL A 85 11.72 9.54 -4.36
C VAL A 85 12.08 8.60 -3.21
N THR A 86 13.31 8.10 -3.14
CA THR A 86 13.77 7.24 -2.05
C THR A 86 13.75 8.00 -0.72
N LEU A 87 14.40 9.17 -0.68
CA LEU A 87 14.42 10.04 0.51
C LEU A 87 13.01 10.43 0.96
N ARG A 88 12.07 10.55 0.01
CA ARG A 88 10.69 10.93 0.32
C ARG A 88 9.86 9.76 0.86
N GLU A 89 9.82 8.64 0.16
CA GLU A 89 8.86 7.56 0.43
C GLU A 89 9.39 6.55 1.45
N PHE A 90 10.71 6.35 1.52
CA PHE A 90 11.33 5.38 2.43
C PHE A 90 11.87 6.06 3.69
N ASP A 91 12.55 7.21 3.54
CA ASP A 91 13.11 7.93 4.70
C ASP A 91 12.14 8.98 5.28
N GLY A 92 11.05 9.29 4.57
CA GLY A 92 9.97 10.16 5.07
C GLY A 92 10.34 11.64 5.17
N LEU A 93 11.39 12.09 4.47
CA LEU A 93 11.91 13.45 4.61
C LEU A 93 10.99 14.53 4.00
N SER A 94 11.07 15.74 4.55
CA SER A 94 10.42 16.92 3.99
C SER A 94 11.08 17.34 2.67
N TYR A 95 10.39 18.15 1.84
CA TYR A 95 10.99 18.59 0.58
C TYR A 95 12.16 19.56 0.82
N GLU A 96 12.10 20.30 1.92
CA GLU A 96 13.13 21.22 2.39
C GLU A 96 14.40 20.46 2.82
N ASP A 97 14.26 19.36 3.56
CA ASP A 97 15.40 18.52 3.96
C ASP A 97 16.06 17.86 2.75
N ILE A 98 15.25 17.32 1.82
CA ILE A 98 15.74 16.72 0.58
C ILE A 98 16.46 17.76 -0.29
N ALA A 99 15.93 18.98 -0.36
CA ALA A 99 16.56 20.09 -1.08
C ALA A 99 17.95 20.42 -0.51
N GLY A 100 18.10 20.40 0.82
CA GLY A 100 19.38 20.57 1.50
C GLY A 100 20.36 19.42 1.23
N ILE A 101 19.89 18.17 1.24
CA ILE A 101 20.71 16.98 0.97
C ILE A 101 21.20 16.94 -0.48
N MET A 102 20.32 17.27 -1.42
CA MET A 102 20.59 17.19 -2.86
C MET A 102 21.17 18.48 -3.46
N ASP A 103 21.44 19.48 -2.62
CA ASP A 103 21.93 20.81 -3.00
C ASP A 103 21.16 21.40 -4.21
N CYS A 104 19.82 21.42 -4.09
CA CYS A 104 18.97 21.92 -5.17
C CYS A 104 17.71 22.63 -4.63
N PRO A 105 17.04 23.48 -5.43
CA PRO A 105 15.82 24.14 -4.98
C PRO A 105 14.69 23.16 -4.65
N VAL A 106 13.85 23.50 -3.66
CA VAL A 106 12.65 22.74 -3.27
C VAL A 106 11.71 22.47 -4.47
N GLY A 107 11.60 23.42 -5.40
CA GLY A 107 10.83 23.24 -6.64
C GLY A 107 11.37 22.12 -7.52
N THR A 108 12.69 21.95 -7.59
CA THR A 108 13.35 20.85 -8.31
C THR A 108 13.02 19.52 -7.64
N VAL A 109 13.11 19.43 -6.32
CA VAL A 109 12.73 18.23 -5.56
C VAL A 109 11.28 17.81 -5.87
N ARG A 110 10.33 18.76 -5.79
CA ARG A 110 8.92 18.50 -6.14
C ARG A 110 8.78 17.96 -7.56
N SER A 111 9.46 18.58 -8.53
CA SER A 111 9.39 18.16 -9.93
C SER A 111 10.00 16.75 -10.15
N ARG A 112 11.09 16.43 -9.45
CA ARG A 112 11.75 15.13 -9.52
C ARG A 112 10.87 14.02 -8.96
N ILE A 113 10.29 14.23 -7.78
CA ILE A 113 9.37 13.26 -7.16
C ILE A 113 8.14 13.03 -8.04
N PHE A 114 7.57 14.10 -8.62
CA PHE A 114 6.45 13.97 -9.54
C PHE A 114 6.80 13.10 -10.76
N ARG A 115 7.92 13.38 -11.43
CA ARG A 115 8.39 12.61 -12.60
C ARG A 115 8.73 11.16 -12.24
N ALA A 116 9.32 10.93 -11.08
CA ALA A 116 9.59 9.58 -10.57
C ALA A 116 8.30 8.77 -10.44
N ARG A 117 7.26 9.37 -9.83
CA ARG A 117 5.95 8.73 -9.65
C ARG A 117 5.26 8.44 -10.99
N GLU A 118 5.25 9.38 -11.93
CA GLU A 118 4.71 9.17 -13.28
C GLU A 118 5.39 8.00 -14.01
N ALA A 119 6.72 7.92 -13.91
CA ALA A 119 7.48 6.84 -14.54
C ALA A 119 7.19 5.47 -13.91
N ILE A 120 7.04 5.41 -12.58
CA ILE A 120 6.67 4.18 -11.87
C ILE A 120 5.24 3.77 -12.23
N ASP A 121 4.31 4.72 -12.19
CA ASP A 121 2.89 4.52 -12.48
C ASP A 121 2.67 4.00 -13.91
N GLY A 122 3.44 4.50 -14.89
CA GLY A 122 3.41 3.98 -16.26
C GLY A 122 3.75 2.48 -16.34
N GLN A 123 4.77 2.01 -15.62
CA GLN A 123 5.15 0.59 -15.62
C GLN A 123 4.20 -0.28 -14.79
N VAL A 124 3.68 0.26 -13.69
CA VAL A 124 2.72 -0.46 -12.86
C VAL A 124 1.40 -0.66 -13.61
N ARG A 125 0.89 0.36 -14.31
CA ARG A 125 -0.34 0.22 -15.12
C ARG A 125 -0.23 -0.86 -16.19
N GLU A 126 0.90 -0.94 -16.88
CA GLU A 126 1.12 -1.99 -17.90
C GLU A 126 0.96 -3.40 -17.31
N GLN A 127 1.45 -3.63 -16.09
CA GLN A 127 1.30 -4.92 -15.39
C GLN A 127 -0.14 -5.17 -14.91
N LEU A 128 -0.88 -4.12 -14.52
CA LEU A 128 -2.27 -4.23 -14.07
C LEU A 128 -3.24 -4.44 -15.23
N ASP A 129 -3.00 -3.77 -16.36
CA ASP A 129 -3.85 -3.81 -17.56
C ASP A 129 -3.52 -5.01 -18.47
N GLY A 130 -2.29 -5.53 -18.41
CA GLY A 130 -1.79 -6.61 -19.27
C GLY A 130 -2.18 -8.04 -18.88
N ASN A 131 -2.97 -8.24 -17.83
CA ASN A 131 -3.29 -9.57 -17.27
C ASN A 131 -4.78 -9.98 -17.34
N PHE A 132 -5.54 -9.45 -18.30
CA PHE A 132 -6.93 -9.90 -18.59
C PHE A 132 -7.19 -10.12 -20.07
#